data_AF-A0A7K2M464-F1
#
_entry.id   AF-A0A7K2M464-F1
#
_cell.length_a   1.000
_cell.length_b   1.000
_cell.length_c   1.000
_cell.angle_alpha   90.00
_cell.angle_beta   90.00
_cell.angle_gamma   90.00
#
_symmetry.space_group_name_H-M   'P 1'
#
loop_
_entity.id
_entity.type
_entity.pdbx_description
1 polymer ?
#
loop_
_entity_poly.entity_id
_entity_poly.type
_entity_poly.pdbx_seq_one_letter_code
_entity_poly.pdbx_strand_id
1 'polypeptide(L)'
;VLVGLVAEGRRVPRAGYPVVAGGEVIGEVTSGAPSPTLGKPIAMAYVDAAHAAPGAEGVGVDIRGSHEPYEVVALPFYKRQK
;
A
#
# COMPACT_ATOMS: atom_id res chain seq x y z
N VAL A 1 8.49 -4.27 8.27
CA VAL A 1 8.25 -5.45 7.41
C VAL A 1 7.86 -4.97 6.02
N LEU A 2 8.43 -5.55 4.95
CA LEU A 2 8.07 -5.17 3.57
C LEU A 2 6.74 -5.83 3.17
N VAL A 3 5.80 -5.04 2.66
CA VAL A 3 4.48 -5.50 2.22
C VAL A 3 4.10 -4.97 0.85
N GLY A 4 3.11 -5.60 0.22
CA GLY A 4 2.40 -5.03 -0.91
C GLY A 4 1.18 -4.24 -0.46
N LEU A 5 0.88 -3.14 -1.15
CA LEU A 5 -0.29 -2.31 -0.95
C LEU A 5 -1.05 -2.19 -2.27
N VAL A 6 -2.39 -2.31 -2.21
CA VAL A 6 -3.29 -2.08 -3.35
C VAL A 6 -4.25 -0.98 -2.98
N ALA A 7 -4.36 0.06 -3.80
CA ALA A 7 -5.29 1.15 -3.53
C ALA A 7 -6.74 0.67 -3.68
N GLU A 8 -7.60 1.12 -2.78
CA GLU A 8 -9.05 1.02 -3.00
C GLU A 8 -9.53 2.12 -3.97
N GLY A 9 -8.84 3.26 -3.96
CA GLY A 9 -9.07 4.40 -4.85
C GLY A 9 -8.19 4.42 -6.11
N ARG A 10 -8.09 5.62 -6.72
CA ARG A 10 -7.34 5.84 -7.97
C ARG A 10 -6.02 6.58 -7.80
N ARG A 11 -5.71 7.06 -6.59
CA ARG A 11 -4.47 7.82 -6.35
C ARG A 11 -3.29 6.87 -6.29
N VAL A 12 -2.17 7.29 -6.90
CA VAL A 12 -0.93 6.51 -6.97
C VAL A 12 0.05 7.09 -5.96
N PRO A 13 0.58 6.30 -5.02
CA PRO A 13 1.52 6.79 -4.04
C PRO A 13 2.93 6.82 -4.65
N ARG A 14 3.83 7.61 -4.06
CA ARG A 14 5.23 7.69 -4.49
C ARG A 14 6.15 7.28 -3.35
N ALA A 15 7.39 6.95 -3.68
CA ALA A 15 8.42 6.70 -2.68
C ALA A 15 8.52 7.88 -1.70
N GLY A 16 8.67 7.59 -0.41
CA GLY A 16 8.72 8.59 0.66
C GLY A 16 7.37 8.99 1.24
N TYR A 17 6.24 8.52 0.69
CA TYR A 17 4.94 8.84 1.27
C TYR A 17 4.67 8.02 2.53
N PRO A 18 4.18 8.65 3.63
CA PRO A 18 3.87 7.94 4.86
C PRO A 18 2.76 6.91 4.66
N VAL A 19 2.95 5.72 5.23
CA VAL A 19 1.86 4.76 5.45
C VAL A 19 1.26 5.07 6.80
N VAL A 20 -0.07 5.13 6.87
CA VAL A 20 -0.81 5.52 8.07
C VAL A 20 -1.82 4.47 8.48
N ALA A 21 -2.08 4.35 9.78
CA ALA A 21 -3.21 3.60 10.33
C ALA A 21 -3.71 4.32 11.59
N GLY A 22 -5.03 4.49 11.71
CA GLY A 22 -5.63 5.21 12.85
C GLY A 22 -5.18 6.67 13.00
N GLY A 23 -4.63 7.29 11.94
CA GLY A 23 -4.07 8.64 11.96
C GLY A 23 -2.58 8.72 12.37
N GLU A 24 -1.95 7.59 12.71
CA GLU A 24 -0.54 7.51 13.04
C GLU A 24 0.27 7.01 11.84
N VAL A 25 1.53 7.46 11.74
CA VAL A 25 2.48 6.96 10.73
C VAL A 25 3.04 5.63 11.20
N ILE A 26 2.82 4.58 10.41
CA ILE A 26 3.24 3.20 10.69
C ILE A 26 4.29 2.69 9.72
N GLY A 27 4.77 3.54 8.81
CA GLY A 27 5.68 3.12 7.76
C GLY A 27 5.85 4.12 6.63
N GLU A 28 6.50 3.66 5.55
CA GLU A 28 6.81 4.48 4.38
C GLU A 28 6.74 3.66 3.09
N VAL A 29 6.16 4.26 2.05
CA VAL A 29 6.16 3.72 0.69
C VAL A 29 7.58 3.75 0.12
N THR A 30 8.06 2.62 -0.38
CA THR A 30 9.36 2.53 -1.06
C THR A 30 9.24 2.74 -2.57
N SER A 31 8.12 2.32 -3.16
CA SER A 31 7.85 2.41 -4.60
C SER A 31 6.35 2.32 -4.86
N GLY A 32 5.82 3.09 -5.81
CA GLY A 32 4.42 3.01 -6.21
C GLY A 32 4.21 3.34 -7.69
N ALA A 33 3.21 2.70 -8.30
CA ALA A 33 2.88 2.85 -9.72
C ALA A 33 1.41 2.46 -10.00
N PRO A 34 0.80 2.97 -11.09
CA PRO A 34 -0.42 2.36 -11.61
C PRO A 34 -0.10 0.94 -12.15
N SER A 35 -0.91 -0.06 -11.82
CA SER A 35 -0.80 -1.40 -12.42
C SER A 35 -1.81 -1.57 -13.56
N PRO A 36 -1.37 -1.62 -14.83
CA PRO A 36 -2.27 -1.90 -15.95
C PRO A 36 -2.91 -3.29 -15.85
N THR A 37 -2.17 -4.27 -15.32
CA THR A 37 -2.64 -5.65 -15.18
C THR A 37 -3.76 -5.78 -14.14
N LEU A 38 -3.67 -5.02 -13.04
CA LEU A 38 -4.67 -5.08 -11.96
C LEU A 38 -5.74 -3.99 -12.08
N GLY A 39 -5.55 -3.00 -12.96
CA GLY A 39 -6.43 -1.84 -13.09
C GLY A 39 -6.48 -0.95 -11.85
N LYS A 40 -5.53 -1.11 -10.92
CA LYS A 40 -5.45 -0.40 -9.63
C LYS A 40 -4.04 0.14 -9.39
N PRO A 41 -3.88 1.27 -8.70
CA PRO A 41 -2.60 1.66 -8.12
C PRO A 41 -2.08 0.61 -7.13
N ILE A 42 -0.79 0.34 -7.19
CA ILE A 42 -0.10 -0.56 -6.25
C ILE A 42 1.17 0.08 -5.73
N ALA A 43 1.63 -0.38 -4.58
CA ALA A 43 2.86 0.09 -3.97
C ALA A 43 3.52 -0.99 -3.11
N MET A 44 4.84 -0.86 -2.92
CA MET A 44 5.54 -1.55 -1.85
C MET A 44 5.86 -0.55 -0.75
N ALA A 45 5.84 -1.03 0.49
CA ALA A 45 6.12 -0.21 1.66
C ALA A 45 6.76 -1.03 2.78
N TYR A 46 7.57 -0.37 3.60
CA TYR A 46 7.93 -0.89 4.92
C TYR A 46 6.92 -0.39 5.93
N VAL A 47 6.32 -1.31 6.69
CA VAL A 47 5.36 -1.00 7.77
C VAL A 47 5.75 -1.69 9.07
N ASP A 48 5.23 -1.21 10.18
CA ASP A 48 5.34 -1.88 11.48
C ASP A 48 4.76 -3.29 11.43
N ALA A 49 5.38 -4.21 12.18
CA ALA A 49 5.03 -5.64 12.12
C ALA A 49 3.57 -5.92 12.50
N ALA A 50 2.98 -5.10 13.38
CA ALA A 50 1.59 -5.20 13.79
C ALA A 50 0.58 -4.99 12.65
N HIS A 51 0.98 -4.30 11.58
CA HIS A 51 0.13 -3.96 10.43
C HIS A 51 0.54 -4.69 9.15
N ALA A 52 1.45 -5.67 9.23
CA ALA A 52 2.05 -6.30 8.05
C ALA A 52 1.24 -7.48 7.48
N ALA A 53 0.24 -7.97 8.21
CA ALA A 53 -0.57 -9.11 7.78
C ALA A 53 -1.47 -8.72 6.59
N PRO A 54 -1.60 -9.57 5.55
CA PRO A 54 -2.58 -9.35 4.49
C PRO A 54 -3.99 -9.19 5.05
N GLY A 55 -4.73 -8.21 4.55
CA GLY A 55 -6.07 -7.85 5.05
C GLY A 55 -6.08 -7.04 6.35
N ALA A 56 -4.94 -6.52 6.82
CA ALA A 56 -4.91 -5.58 7.94
C ALA A 56 -5.80 -4.37 7.66
N GLU A 57 -6.73 -4.08 8.57
CA GLU A 57 -7.73 -3.02 8.40
C GLU A 57 -7.16 -1.63 8.70
N GLY A 58 -7.76 -0.60 8.09
CA GLY A 58 -7.47 0.79 8.42
C GLY A 58 -6.11 1.31 7.95
N VAL A 59 -5.40 0.57 7.10
CA VAL A 59 -4.16 1.00 6.47
C VAL A 59 -4.46 1.96 5.31
N GLY A 60 -3.66 3.01 5.23
CA GLY A 60 -3.73 3.99 4.15
C GLY A 60 -2.37 4.58 3.84
N VAL A 61 -2.32 5.44 2.81
CA VAL A 61 -1.14 6.22 2.48
C VAL A 61 -1.51 7.69 2.51
N ASP A 62 -0.71 8.50 3.20
CA ASP A 62 -0.81 9.94 3.13
C ASP A 62 -0.28 10.43 1.77
N ILE A 63 -1.21 10.85 0.92
CA ILE A 63 -0.94 11.46 -0.38
C ILE A 63 -1.23 12.96 -0.27
N ARG A 64 -0.20 13.70 0.14
CA ARG A 64 -0.22 15.18 0.22
C ARG A 64 -1.31 15.72 1.17
N GLY A 65 -1.40 15.14 2.37
CA GLY A 65 -2.36 15.48 3.42
C GLY A 65 -3.70 14.75 3.31
N SER A 66 -3.84 13.81 2.36
CA SER A 66 -5.06 13.01 2.18
C SER A 66 -4.76 11.56 2.48
N HIS A 67 -5.46 10.99 3.45
CA HIS A 67 -5.31 9.58 3.81
C HIS A 67 -6.12 8.72 2.84
N GLU A 68 -5.44 8.19 1.82
CA GLU A 68 -6.05 7.32 0.83
C GLU A 68 -6.02 5.87 1.34
N PRO A 69 -7.14 5.12 1.29
CA PRO A 69 -7.19 3.75 1.78
C PRO A 69 -6.43 2.77 0.87
N TYR A 70 -5.64 1.88 1.49
CA TYR A 70 -4.90 0.81 0.83
C TYR A 70 -5.07 -0.50 1.59
N GLU A 71 -5.26 -1.58 0.83
CA GLU A 71 -5.26 -2.93 1.37
C GLU A 71 -3.83 -3.48 1.42
N VAL A 72 -3.43 -4.04 2.57
CA VAL A 72 -2.20 -4.83 2.68
C VAL A 72 -2.41 -6.18 2.02
N VAL A 73 -1.57 -6.53 1.06
CA VAL A 73 -1.68 -7.78 0.29
C VAL A 73 -0.39 -8.60 0.34
N ALA A 74 -0.53 -9.91 0.16
CA ALA A 74 0.60 -10.79 -0.06
C ALA A 74 1.25 -10.50 -1.42
N LEU A 75 2.58 -10.56 -1.46
CA LEU A 75 3.35 -10.49 -2.70
C LEU A 75 3.54 -11.90 -3.31
N PRO A 76 3.66 -12.03 -4.64
CA PRO A 76 3.63 -10.97 -5.65
C PRO A 76 2.20 -10.51 -6.00
N PHE A 77 2.05 -9.28 -6.49
CA PHE A 77 0.76 -8.71 -6.93
C PHE A 77 0.08 -9.50 -8.06
N TYR A 78 0.86 -10.17 -8.90
CA TYR A 78 0.38 -10.97 -10.00
C TYR A 78 1.28 -12.19 -10.17
N LYS A 79 0.66 -13.32 -10.49
CA LYS A 79 1.36 -14.55 -10.87
C LYS A 79 0.64 -15.15 -12.07
N ARG A 80 1.37 -15.31 -13.17
CA ARG A 80 0.84 -16.00 -14.35
C ARG A 80 0.58 -17.47 -14.01
N GLN A 81 -0.62 -17.96 -14.32
CA GLN A 81 -0.93 -19.39 -14.23
C GLN A 81 -0.20 -20.13 -15.35
N LYS A 82 0.33 -21.32 -15.04
CA LYS A 82 1.09 -22.14 -15.99
C LYS A 82 0.18 -22.72 -17.06
#